data_AF-E1QIC5-F1
#
_entry.id   AF-E1QIC5-F1
#
_cell.length_a   1.000
_cell.length_b   1.000
_cell.length_c   1.000
_cell.angle_alpha   90.00
_cell.angle_beta   90.00
_cell.angle_gamma   90.00
#
_symmetry.space_group_name_H-M   'P 1'
#
loop_
_entity.id
_entity.type
_entity.pdbx_description
1 polymer ?
#
loop_
_entity_poly.entity_id
_entity_poly.type
_entity_poly.pdbx_seq_one_letter_code
_entity_poly.pdbx_strand_id
1 'polypeptide(L)'
;MPSKLLNVGFGNSLAAKRVVAILTPASAPMKRLREEAKAAERLLDATQGRKTRSIIITDTGHVVLSAIQAETMAQRFEQTIHDDQQIPLGEAPRK
;
A
#
# COMPACT_ATOMS: atom_id res chain seq x y z
N MET A 1 -0.60 2.30 -18.94
CA MET A 1 0.56 2.57 -18.06
C MET A 1 0.77 1.36 -17.16
N PRO A 2 1.99 0.81 -17.06
CA PRO A 2 2.26 -0.28 -16.12
C PRO A 2 1.95 0.23 -14.70
N SER A 3 1.04 -0.45 -14.01
CA SER A 3 0.67 -0.07 -12.65
C SER A 3 1.87 -0.31 -11.74
N LYS A 4 2.43 0.77 -11.20
CA LYS A 4 3.48 0.66 -10.19
C LYS A 4 2.97 -0.09 -8.97
N LEU A 5 3.85 -0.90 -8.39
CA LEU A 5 3.55 -1.81 -7.30
C LEU A 5 4.16 -1.28 -6.00
N LEU A 6 3.33 -1.08 -4.98
CA LEU A 6 3.76 -0.80 -3.63
C LEU A 6 4.06 -2.12 -2.91
N ASN A 7 5.32 -2.33 -2.51
CA ASN A 7 5.71 -3.49 -1.72
C ASN A 7 5.16 -3.37 -0.28
N VAL A 8 4.24 -4.27 0.07
CA VAL A 8 3.60 -4.32 1.39
C VAL A 8 4.22 -5.35 2.33
N GLY A 9 5.36 -5.95 1.96
CA GLY A 9 6.14 -6.88 2.76
C GLY A 9 6.11 -8.33 2.27
N PHE A 10 7.20 -9.07 2.50
CA PHE A 10 7.33 -10.51 2.18
C PHE A 10 7.01 -10.89 0.73
N GLY A 11 7.40 -10.04 -0.21
CA GLY A 11 7.10 -10.25 -1.64
C GLY A 11 5.67 -9.90 -2.04
N ASN A 12 4.80 -9.53 -1.11
CA ASN A 12 3.45 -9.06 -1.41
C ASN A 12 3.50 -7.61 -1.92
N SER A 13 2.70 -7.32 -2.94
CA SER A 13 2.61 -5.97 -3.51
C SER A 13 1.18 -5.61 -3.86
N LEU A 14 0.87 -4.31 -3.78
CA LEU A 14 -0.41 -3.73 -4.18
C LEU A 14 -0.22 -2.77 -5.35
N ALA A 15 -1.20 -2.67 -6.24
CA ALA A 15 -1.19 -1.59 -7.23
C ALA A 15 -1.27 -0.24 -6.50
N ALA A 16 -0.20 0.57 -6.58
CA ALA A 16 -0.08 1.80 -5.80
C ALA A 16 -1.27 2.73 -6.06
N LYS A 17 -1.70 2.88 -7.32
CA LYS A 17 -2.87 3.68 -7.72
C LYS A 17 -4.20 3.32 -7.02
N ARG A 18 -4.30 2.14 -6.40
CA ARG A 18 -5.52 1.66 -5.72
C ARG A 18 -5.49 1.99 -4.22
N VAL A 19 -4.36 2.43 -3.67
CA VAL A 19 -4.22 2.76 -2.25
C VAL A 19 -4.90 4.10 -1.97
N VAL A 20 -5.84 4.09 -1.02
CA VAL A 20 -6.57 5.28 -0.57
C VAL A 20 -6.03 5.77 0.77
N ALA A 21 -5.64 4.87 1.66
CA ALA A 21 -5.12 5.24 2.97
C ALA A 21 -4.11 4.22 3.51
N ILE A 22 -3.17 4.71 4.31
CA ILE A 22 -2.21 3.93 5.09
C ILE A 22 -2.36 4.33 6.56
N LEU A 23 -2.71 3.39 7.43
CA LEU A 23 -3.12 3.63 8.81
C LEU A 23 -2.33 2.76 9.80
N THR A 24 -2.29 3.16 11.06
CA THR A 24 -1.73 2.37 12.16
C THR A 24 -2.82 1.48 12.79
N PRO A 25 -2.51 0.24 13.24
CA PRO A 25 -3.52 -0.72 13.68
C PRO A 25 -3.97 -0.60 15.16
N ALA A 26 -3.44 0.36 15.92
CA ALA A 26 -3.47 0.31 17.39
C ALA A 26 -4.81 0.71 18.04
N SER A 27 -5.73 1.33 17.31
CA SER A 27 -6.96 1.90 17.88
C SER A 27 -8.17 0.97 17.79
N ALA A 28 -9.17 1.16 18.67
CA ALA A 28 -10.42 0.39 18.65
C ALA A 28 -11.19 0.48 17.31
N PRO A 29 -11.26 1.64 16.63
CA PRO A 29 -11.82 1.72 15.27
C PRO A 29 -11.08 0.84 14.25
N MET A 30 -9.75 0.71 14.37
CA MET A 30 -8.96 -0.12 13.43
C MET A 30 -9.20 -1.61 13.63
N LYS A 31 -9.41 -2.03 14.89
CA LYS A 31 -9.86 -3.40 15.17
C LYS A 31 -11.22 -3.66 14.52
N ARG A 32 -12.18 -2.73 14.65
CA ARG A 32 -13.51 -2.85 14.01
C ARG A 32 -13.40 -2.93 12.49
N LEU A 33 -12.63 -2.04 11.86
CA LEU A 33 -12.37 -2.04 10.43
C LEU A 33 -11.85 -3.40 9.93
N ARG A 34 -10.93 -4.03 10.68
CA ARG A 34 -10.41 -5.36 10.34
C ARG A 34 -11.47 -6.44 10.41
N GLU A 35 -12.28 -6.46 11.46
CA GLU A 35 -13.35 -7.45 11.62
C GLU A 35 -14.44 -7.27 10.55
N GLU A 36 -14.81 -6.02 10.22
CA GLU A 36 -15.74 -5.70 9.13
C GLU A 36 -15.21 -6.16 7.77
N ALA A 37 -13.94 -5.89 7.46
CA ALA A 37 -13.32 -6.36 6.23
C ALA A 37 -13.23 -7.89 6.18
N LYS A 38 -12.99 -8.55 7.31
CA LYS A 38 -12.99 -10.02 7.40
C LYS A 38 -14.38 -10.58 7.12
N ALA A 39 -15.42 -10.01 7.74
CA ALA A 39 -16.80 -10.42 7.52
C ALA A 39 -17.26 -10.20 6.07
N ALA A 40 -16.74 -9.16 5.42
CA ALA A 40 -17.02 -8.84 4.02
C ALA A 40 -16.12 -9.58 3.01
N GLU A 41 -15.31 -10.56 3.43
CA GLU A 41 -14.35 -11.29 2.59
C GLU A 41 -13.36 -10.38 1.83
N ARG A 42 -13.03 -9.23 2.42
CA ARG A 42 -12.17 -8.17 1.85
C ARG A 42 -10.87 -7.95 2.62
N LEU A 43 -10.60 -8.80 3.62
CA LEU A 43 -9.37 -8.73 4.41
C LEU A 43 -8.26 -9.55 3.73
N LEU A 44 -7.15 -8.90 3.41
CA LEU A 44 -5.95 -9.52 2.88
C LEU A 44 -4.84 -9.47 3.93
N ASP A 45 -4.34 -10.61 4.36
CA ASP A 45 -3.25 -10.69 5.34
C ASP A 45 -1.90 -10.87 4.65
N ALA A 46 -1.10 -9.80 4.59
CA ALA A 46 0.27 -9.80 4.08
C ALA A 46 1.33 -9.82 5.19
N THR A 47 0.96 -10.20 6.43
CA THR A 47 1.86 -10.15 7.58
C THR A 47 2.80 -11.37 7.72
N GLN A 48 2.49 -12.48 7.04
CA GLN A 48 3.19 -13.76 7.17
C GLN A 48 3.34 -14.21 8.64
N GLY A 49 2.25 -14.11 9.42
CA GLY A 49 2.20 -14.52 10.83
C GLY A 49 2.88 -13.55 11.81
N ARG A 50 3.33 -12.38 11.33
CA ARG A 50 3.94 -11.35 12.18
C ARG A 50 2.89 -10.37 12.69
N LYS A 51 3.25 -9.61 13.73
CA LYS A 51 2.40 -8.53 14.24
C LYS A 51 2.05 -7.54 13.13
N THR A 52 0.76 -7.23 12.97
CA THR A 52 0.29 -6.14 12.11
C THR A 52 0.86 -4.81 12.61
N ARG A 53 1.54 -4.08 11.73
CA ARG A 53 2.13 -2.76 12.01
C ARG A 53 1.57 -1.65 11.11
N SER A 54 0.85 -2.02 10.05
CA SER A 54 0.08 -1.09 9.23
C SER A 54 -1.15 -1.76 8.63
N ILE A 55 -2.12 -0.91 8.27
CA ILE A 55 -3.33 -1.25 7.56
C ILE A 55 -3.39 -0.38 6.30
N ILE A 56 -3.57 -0.99 5.14
CA ILE A 56 -3.73 -0.29 3.87
C ILE A 56 -5.17 -0.47 3.40
N ILE A 57 -5.83 0.62 3.01
CA ILE A 57 -7.20 0.61 2.46
C ILE A 57 -7.11 0.85 0.96
N THR A 58 -7.80 0.02 0.17
CA THR A 58 -7.94 0.23 -1.27
C THR A 58 -9.25 0.91 -1.66
N ASP A 59 -9.31 1.46 -2.87
CA ASP A 59 -10.51 2.06 -3.48
C ASP A 59 -11.72 1.12 -3.58
N THR A 60 -11.48 -0.18 -3.68
CA THR A 60 -12.49 -1.25 -3.68
C THR A 60 -12.94 -1.66 -2.27
N GLY A 61 -12.38 -1.02 -1.24
CA GLY A 61 -12.67 -1.33 0.16
C GLY A 61 -11.97 -2.58 0.69
N HIS A 62 -10.94 -3.09 0.00
CA HIS A 62 -10.09 -4.14 0.57
C HIS A 62 -9.21 -3.54 1.66
N VAL A 63 -9.01 -4.32 2.73
CA VAL A 63 -8.15 -3.96 3.86
C VAL A 63 -6.98 -4.92 3.87
N VAL A 64 -5.77 -4.37 3.71
CA VAL A 64 -4.54 -5.15 3.64
C VAL A 64 -3.73 -4.94 4.91
N LEU A 65 -3.42 -6.03 5.61
CA LEU A 65 -2.62 -6.01 6.82
C LEU A 65 -1.15 -6.23 6.46
N SER A 66 -0.26 -5.40 6.99
CA SER A 66 1.18 -5.55 6.76
C SER A 66 1.96 -5.53 8.07
N ALA A 67 3.07 -6.27 8.11
CA ALA A 67 4.04 -6.24 9.21
C ALA A 67 5.07 -5.10 9.05
N ILE A 68 4.96 -4.29 7.99
CA ILE A 68 5.79 -3.09 7.80
C ILE A 68 5.12 -1.90 8.51
N GLN A 69 5.92 -0.97 9.03
CA GLN A 69 5.41 0.21 9.72
C GLN A 69 4.65 1.14 8.76
N ALA A 70 3.59 1.79 9.25
CA ALA A 70 2.78 2.70 8.45
C ALA A 70 3.61 3.86 7.86
N GLU A 71 4.54 4.42 8.64
CA GLU A 71 5.45 5.48 8.19
C GLU A 71 6.35 5.01 7.04
N THR A 72 6.97 3.84 7.17
CA THR A 72 7.77 3.23 6.10
C THR A 72 6.92 2.95 4.85
N MET A 73 5.68 2.53 5.04
CA MET A 73 4.76 2.29 3.92
C MET A 73 4.39 3.58 3.20
N ALA A 74 4.15 4.67 3.94
CA ALA A 74 3.87 5.98 3.38
C ALA A 74 5.06 6.51 2.57
N GLN A 75 6.29 6.38 3.09
CA GLN A 75 7.51 6.75 2.37
C GLN A 75 7.67 5.96 1.06
N ARG A 76 7.46 4.63 1.10
CA ARG A 76 7.49 3.79 -0.11
C ARG A 76 6.41 4.18 -1.11
N PHE A 77 5.23 4.48 -0.63
CA PHE A 77 4.11 4.92 -1.48
C PHE A 77 4.46 6.22 -2.20
N GLU A 78 4.99 7.19 -1.48
CA GLU A 78 5.38 8.49 -2.04
C GLU A 78 6.41 8.33 -3.16
N GLN A 79 7.46 7.55 -2.93
CA GLN A 79 8.48 7.21 -3.93
C GLN A 79 7.87 6.53 -5.16
N THR A 80 6.88 5.68 -4.95
CA THR A 80 6.20 4.97 -6.04
C THR A 80 5.41 5.94 -6.93
N ILE A 81 4.73 6.93 -6.36
CA ILE A 81 3.95 7.91 -7.13
C ILE A 81 4.84 8.99 -7.78
N HIS A 82 5.93 9.41 -7.12
CA HIS A 82 6.76 10.54 -7.57
C HIS A 82 7.60 10.25 -8.81
N ASP A 83 7.94 8.99 -9.07
CA ASP A 83 8.65 8.58 -10.29
C ASP A 83 7.86 8.88 -11.61
N ASP A 84 6.58 9.28 -11.54
CA ASP A 84 5.81 9.70 -12.73
C ASP A 84 6.17 11.13 -13.20
N GLN A 85 6.87 11.92 -12.38
CA GLN A 85 7.25 13.31 -12.70
C GLN A 85 8.64 13.44 -13.34
N GLN A 86 9.35 12.32 -13.55
CA GLN A 86 10.69 12.34 -14.15
C GLN A 86 10.67 11.66 -15.52
N ILE A 87 9.93 12.25 -16.46
CA ILE A 87 10.19 12.07 -17.89
C ILE A 87 11.22 13.15 -18.25
N PRO A 88 12.47 12.81 -18.59
CA PRO A 88 13.41 13.81 -19.13
C PRO A 88 12.79 14.39 -20.40
N LEU A 89 12.48 15.68 -20.37
CA LEU A 89 12.04 16.42 -21.54
C LEU A 89 13.26 16.53 -22.49
N GLY A 90 13.40 15.56 -23.39
CA GLY A 90 14.29 15.62 -24.55
C GLY A 90 15.78 15.70 -24.24
N GLU A 91 16.46 14.56 -24.18
CA GLU A 91 17.77 14.50 -24.82
C GLU A 91 17.52 14.24 -26.31
N ALA A 92 17.65 15.31 -27.11
CA ALA A 92 17.61 15.25 -28.56
C ALA A 92 18.69 14.25 -29.07
N PRO A 93 18.46 13.59 -30.22
CA PRO A 93 19.45 12.68 -30.78
C PRO A 93 20.73 13.48 -31.07
N ARG A 94 21.84 13.10 -30.43
CA ARG A 94 23.16 13.56 -30.83
C ARG A 94 23.40 13.05 -32.25
N LYS A 95 23.54 13.97 -33.20
CA LYS A 95 24.11 13.70 -34.52
C LYS A 95 25.57 13.29 -34.39
#